data_AF-A0A935UXQ3-F1
#
_entry.id   AF-A0A935UXQ3-F1
#
_cell.length_a   1.000
_cell.length_b   1.000
_cell.length_c   1.000
_cell.angle_alpha   90.00
_cell.angle_beta   90.00
_cell.angle_gamma   90.00
#
_symmetry.space_group_name_H-M   'P 1'
#
loop_
_entity.id
_entity.type
_entity.pdbx_description
1 polymer ?
#
loop_
_entity_poly.entity_id
_entity_poly.type
_entity_poly.pdbx_seq_one_letter_code
_entity_poly.pdbx_strand_id
1 'polypeptide(L)'
;MLFPLMFSLVALQPGCLVGLKKHEALQASHDALQLEHDALQARYEADTTAMRGQILSLEEALAAAEAESARLGQELTALQSEKARLVKDQSSLQASVKEMETALIELSQRKAQADARVAEYRNLLARFKALIDAGKLKVKIVDGRMVVELATDVLFSSGSANLSKDGEAALMEVAVVLAGIPDRRFQIEATPTTTRSTRRSTRPTGSSPRRGPSS
;
A
#
# COMPACT_ATOMS: atom_id res chain seq x y z
N MET A 1 -79.57 79.80 40.57
CA MET A 1 -79.67 79.70 42.04
C MET A 1 -78.22 79.70 42.55
N LEU A 2 -77.56 80.83 42.83
CA LEU A 2 -77.80 81.96 43.76
C LEU A 2 -77.27 81.67 45.20
N PHE A 3 -76.11 82.29 45.51
CA PHE A 3 -75.58 82.76 46.82
C PHE A 3 -74.96 81.76 47.85
N PRO A 4 -74.05 82.18 48.78
CA PRO A 4 -72.94 83.15 48.69
C PRO A 4 -71.69 82.87 49.60
N LEU A 5 -70.72 83.80 49.52
CA LEU A 5 -69.69 84.18 50.52
C LEU A 5 -69.97 83.82 51.99
N MET A 6 -68.93 83.34 52.69
CA MET A 6 -68.64 83.73 54.09
C MET A 6 -67.13 83.76 54.34
N PHE A 7 -66.66 84.97 54.59
CA PHE A 7 -65.33 85.39 55.01
C PHE A 7 -65.11 84.91 56.46
N SER A 8 -64.03 84.20 56.76
CA SER A 8 -63.57 84.08 58.16
C SER A 8 -62.06 84.25 58.22
N LEU A 9 -61.71 85.48 58.57
CA LEU A 9 -60.40 86.02 58.87
C LEU A 9 -59.82 85.30 60.11
N VAL A 10 -58.97 84.30 59.89
CA VAL A 10 -58.20 83.64 60.96
C VAL A 10 -56.91 84.42 61.20
N ALA A 11 -56.76 84.86 62.45
CA ALA A 11 -55.73 85.76 62.94
C ALA A 11 -54.30 85.24 62.76
N LEU A 12 -53.47 86.06 62.12
CA LEU A 12 -52.03 85.90 61.98
C LEU A 12 -51.35 86.35 63.29
N GLN A 13 -50.82 85.41 64.07
CA GLN A 13 -49.94 85.71 65.19
C GLN A 13 -48.53 86.10 64.70
N PRO A 14 -47.92 87.20 65.20
CA PRO A 14 -46.53 87.55 64.88
C PRO A 14 -45.59 86.82 65.85
N GLY A 15 -45.35 85.53 65.61
CA GLY A 15 -44.45 84.68 66.41
C GLY A 15 -43.26 84.10 65.63
N CYS A 16 -43.00 84.57 64.41
CA CYS A 16 -42.08 83.91 63.47
C CYS A 16 -41.01 84.88 62.94
N LEU A 17 -40.05 85.31 63.77
CA LEU A 17 -38.91 86.12 63.28
C LEU A 17 -37.53 85.63 63.77
N VAL A 18 -37.46 84.80 64.81
CA VAL A 18 -36.19 84.18 65.26
C VAL A 18 -35.96 82.81 64.61
N GLY A 19 -37.02 82.15 64.12
CA GLY A 19 -36.93 80.88 63.39
C GLY A 19 -36.38 81.03 61.97
N LEU A 20 -36.71 82.12 61.26
CA LEU A 20 -36.39 82.29 59.84
C LEU A 20 -34.88 82.21 59.52
N LYS A 21 -34.02 82.86 60.31
CA LYS A 21 -32.55 82.79 60.11
C LYS A 21 -31.98 81.39 60.38
N LYS A 22 -32.55 80.65 61.33
CA LYS A 22 -32.13 79.27 61.62
C LYS A 22 -32.64 78.29 60.57
N HIS A 23 -33.84 78.52 60.03
CA HIS A 23 -34.41 77.72 58.95
C HIS A 23 -33.63 77.91 57.65
N GLU A 24 -33.25 79.14 57.29
CA GLU A 24 -32.46 79.44 56.09
C GLU A 24 -31.05 78.82 56.16
N ALA A 25 -30.37 78.92 57.31
CA ALA A 25 -29.06 78.28 57.52
C ALA A 25 -29.15 76.74 57.50
N LEU A 26 -30.23 76.17 58.04
CA LEU A 26 -30.47 74.73 58.03
C LEU A 26 -30.83 74.21 56.63
N GLN A 27 -31.60 74.99 55.86
CA GLN A 27 -31.89 74.70 54.46
C GLN A 27 -30.63 74.75 53.61
N ALA A 28 -29.79 75.77 53.75
CA ALA A 28 -28.50 75.84 53.05
C ALA A 28 -27.58 74.65 53.39
N SER A 29 -27.57 74.20 54.65
CA SER A 29 -26.83 72.99 55.05
C SER A 29 -27.41 71.70 54.47
N HIS A 30 -28.73 71.62 54.33
CA HIS A 30 -29.40 70.48 53.72
C HIS A 30 -29.12 70.42 52.22
N ASP A 31 -29.23 71.55 51.52
CA ASP A 31 -28.97 71.65 50.09
C ASP A 31 -27.50 71.33 49.76
N ALA A 32 -26.56 71.80 50.60
CA ALA A 32 -25.14 71.45 50.48
C ALA A 32 -24.88 69.94 50.66
N LEU A 33 -25.52 69.32 51.65
CA LEU A 33 -25.37 67.89 51.92
C LEU A 33 -26.04 67.04 50.83
N GLN A 34 -27.17 67.49 50.28
CA GLN A 34 -27.81 66.85 49.13
C GLN A 34 -26.91 66.90 47.90
N LEU A 35 -26.28 68.04 47.63
CA LEU A 35 -25.38 68.18 46.48
C LEU A 35 -24.12 67.30 46.62
N GLU A 36 -23.58 67.17 47.84
CA GLU A 36 -22.49 66.24 48.13
C GLU A 36 -22.93 64.77 47.95
N HIS A 37 -24.11 64.41 48.45
CA HIS A 37 -24.67 63.07 48.29
C HIS A 37 -24.90 62.72 46.80
N ASP A 38 -25.49 63.63 46.03
CA ASP A 38 -25.74 63.43 44.60
C ASP A 38 -24.42 63.30 43.82
N ALA A 39 -23.42 64.12 44.15
CA ALA A 39 -22.09 64.02 43.55
C ALA A 39 -21.39 62.70 43.89
N LEU A 40 -21.52 62.22 45.13
CA LEU A 40 -20.94 60.96 45.56
C LEU A 40 -21.67 59.77 44.92
N GLN A 41 -23.00 59.81 44.85
CA GLN A 41 -23.80 58.80 44.19
C GLN A 41 -23.48 58.72 42.70
N ALA A 42 -23.35 59.87 42.00
CA ALA A 42 -22.93 59.90 40.61
C ALA A 42 -21.54 59.29 40.39
N ARG A 43 -20.59 59.49 41.31
CA ARG A 43 -19.27 58.84 41.27
C ARG A 43 -19.37 57.34 41.45
N TYR A 44 -20.15 56.86 42.41
CA TYR A 44 -20.35 55.42 42.60
C TYR A 44 -21.05 54.76 41.40
N GLU A 45 -22.03 55.43 40.80
CA GLU A 45 -22.70 54.94 39.58
C GLU A 45 -21.72 54.92 38.39
N ALA A 46 -20.86 55.92 38.25
CA ALA A 46 -19.79 55.93 37.24
C ALA A 46 -18.77 54.80 37.45
N ASP A 47 -18.32 54.59 38.69
CA ASP A 47 -17.36 53.52 39.01
C ASP A 47 -17.98 52.14 38.83
N THR A 48 -19.23 51.93 39.25
CA THR A 48 -19.92 50.64 39.08
C THR A 48 -20.19 50.33 37.61
N THR A 49 -20.53 51.33 36.79
CA THR A 49 -20.68 51.13 35.34
C THR A 49 -19.35 50.86 34.66
N ALA A 50 -18.27 51.56 35.04
CA ALA A 50 -16.93 51.29 34.53
C ALA A 50 -16.45 49.87 34.88
N MET A 51 -16.62 49.44 36.14
CA MET A 51 -16.23 48.10 36.59
C MET A 51 -17.07 47.01 35.92
N ARG A 52 -18.38 47.22 35.75
CA ARG A 52 -19.24 46.31 34.98
C ARG A 52 -18.79 46.20 33.54
N GLY A 53 -18.41 47.31 32.90
CA GLY A 53 -17.85 47.30 31.55
C GLY A 53 -16.55 46.48 31.47
N GLN A 54 -15.66 46.63 32.46
CA GLN A 54 -14.43 45.85 32.53
C GLN A 54 -14.71 44.35 32.72
N ILE A 55 -15.61 43.98 33.63
CA ILE A 55 -16.01 42.58 33.85
C ILE A 55 -16.52 41.96 32.55
N LEU A 56 -17.44 42.63 31.85
CA LEU A 56 -17.96 42.14 30.57
C LEU A 56 -16.85 41.96 29.53
N SER A 57 -15.94 42.94 29.41
CA SER A 57 -14.82 42.83 28.46
C SER A 57 -13.86 41.68 28.80
N LEU A 58 -13.63 41.42 30.09
CA LEU A 58 -12.79 40.32 30.56
C LEU A 58 -13.48 38.97 30.36
N GLU A 59 -14.78 38.88 30.60
CA GLU A 59 -15.58 37.68 30.33
C GLU A 59 -15.57 37.34 28.84
N GLU A 60 -15.73 38.33 27.96
CA GLU A 60 -15.62 38.15 26.50
C GLU A 60 -14.21 37.68 26.09
N ALA A 61 -13.15 38.30 26.65
CA ALA A 61 -11.78 37.91 26.37
C ALA A 61 -11.46 36.49 26.88
N LEU A 62 -11.97 36.11 28.05
CA LEU A 62 -11.81 34.78 28.62
C LEU A 62 -12.52 33.75 27.73
N ALA A 63 -13.77 34.00 27.34
CA ALA A 63 -14.52 33.12 26.45
C ALA A 63 -13.81 32.95 25.09
N ALA A 64 -13.24 34.02 24.53
CA ALA A 64 -12.46 33.95 23.30
C ALA A 64 -11.17 33.12 23.47
N ALA A 65 -10.46 33.30 24.58
CA ALA A 65 -9.25 32.55 24.89
C ALA A 65 -9.53 31.06 25.11
N GLU A 66 -10.61 30.72 25.81
CA GLU A 66 -11.06 29.34 26.02
C GLU A 66 -11.45 28.67 24.69
N ALA A 67 -12.16 29.38 23.82
CA ALA A 67 -12.50 28.89 22.49
C ALA A 67 -11.25 28.61 21.64
N GLU A 68 -10.26 29.50 21.68
CA GLU A 68 -8.99 29.31 20.96
C GLU A 68 -8.18 28.15 21.54
N SER A 69 -8.12 28.02 22.86
CA SER A 69 -7.46 26.89 23.52
C SER A 69 -8.13 25.56 23.16
N ALA A 70 -9.46 25.53 23.08
CA ALA A 70 -10.19 24.35 22.64
C ALA A 70 -9.89 24.00 21.17
N ARG A 71 -9.84 25.02 20.28
CA ARG A 71 -9.48 24.85 18.87
C ARG A 71 -8.07 24.29 18.70
N LEU A 72 -7.09 24.91 19.36
CA LEU A 72 -5.70 24.46 19.33
C LEU A 72 -5.54 23.06 19.92
N GLY A 73 -6.30 22.73 20.97
CA GLY A 73 -6.33 21.37 21.53
C GLY A 73 -6.83 20.34 20.50
N GLN A 74 -7.91 20.65 19.79
CA GLN A 74 -8.43 19.78 18.71
C GLN A 74 -7.41 19.63 17.57
N GLU A 75 -6.82 20.72 17.10
CA GLU A 75 -5.81 20.70 16.05
C GLU A 75 -4.59 19.87 16.46
N LEU A 76 -4.10 20.03 17.70
CA LEU A 76 -2.97 19.27 18.21
C LEU A 76 -3.27 17.76 18.24
N THR A 77 -4.47 17.36 18.69
CA THR A 77 -4.86 15.93 18.67
C THR A 77 -4.98 15.38 17.25
N ALA A 78 -5.49 16.17 16.30
CA ALA A 78 -5.56 15.80 14.90
C ALA A 78 -4.16 15.62 14.29
N LEU A 79 -3.25 16.58 14.52
CA LEU A 79 -1.85 16.50 14.06
C LEU A 79 -1.10 15.33 14.69
N GLN A 80 -1.35 15.02 15.97
CA GLN A 80 -0.77 13.85 16.62
C GLN A 80 -1.22 12.54 15.98
N SER A 81 -2.51 12.42 15.67
CA SER A 81 -3.08 11.26 14.97
C SER A 81 -2.50 11.12 13.56
N GLU A 82 -2.41 12.22 12.82
CA GLU A 82 -1.80 12.25 11.48
C GLU A 82 -0.33 11.84 11.52
N LYS A 83 0.44 12.39 12.47
CA LYS A 83 1.85 12.01 12.67
C LYS A 83 1.99 10.52 12.98
N ALA A 84 1.15 9.96 13.84
CA ALA A 84 1.16 8.54 14.15
C ALA A 84 0.88 7.69 12.91
N ARG A 85 -0.06 8.11 12.07
CA ARG A 85 -0.36 7.46 10.78
C ARG A 85 0.82 7.55 9.83
N LEU A 86 1.43 8.72 9.65
CA LEU A 86 2.59 8.90 8.77
C LEU A 86 3.79 8.06 9.20
N VAL A 87 4.06 7.95 10.51
CA VAL A 87 5.13 7.08 11.03
C VAL A 87 4.83 5.61 10.73
N LYS A 88 3.58 5.18 10.84
CA LYS A 88 3.16 3.82 10.48
C LYS A 88 3.34 3.58 8.97
N ASP A 89 2.88 4.51 8.14
CA ASP A 89 3.00 4.41 6.69
C ASP A 89 4.46 4.39 6.24
N GLN A 90 5.31 5.24 6.85
CA GLN A 90 6.75 5.25 6.62
C GLN A 90 7.41 3.90 6.96
N SER A 91 7.08 3.31 8.11
CA SER A 91 7.64 2.01 8.50
C SER A 91 7.16 0.88 7.59
N SER A 92 5.89 0.90 7.17
CA SER A 92 5.36 -0.04 6.18
C SER A 92 6.06 0.10 4.82
N LEU A 93 6.22 1.32 4.32
CA LEU A 93 6.91 1.60 3.06
C LEU A 93 8.37 1.16 3.12
N GLN A 94 9.06 1.43 4.23
CA GLN A 94 10.45 1.01 4.42
C GLN A 94 10.59 -0.52 4.42
N ALA A 95 9.65 -1.23 5.05
CA ALA A 95 9.60 -2.69 4.99
C ALA A 95 9.39 -3.20 3.56
N SER A 96 8.42 -2.64 2.83
CA SER A 96 8.17 -3.00 1.43
C SER A 96 9.36 -2.71 0.51
N VAL A 97 10.06 -1.59 0.71
CA VAL A 97 11.29 -1.28 -0.05
C VAL A 97 12.36 -2.34 0.20
N LYS A 98 12.58 -2.71 1.47
CA LYS A 98 13.57 -3.74 1.82
C LYS A 98 13.22 -5.11 1.25
N GLU A 99 11.93 -5.47 1.24
CA GLU A 99 11.44 -6.69 0.60
C GLU A 99 11.67 -6.66 -0.91
N MET A 100 11.37 -5.55 -1.58
CA MET A 100 11.62 -5.38 -3.01
C MET A 100 13.11 -5.44 -3.36
N GLU A 101 13.97 -4.80 -2.57
CA GLU A 101 15.43 -4.88 -2.75
C GLU A 101 15.93 -6.33 -2.63
N THR A 102 15.45 -7.06 -1.62
CA THR A 102 15.80 -8.48 -1.43
C THR A 102 15.32 -9.32 -2.62
N ALA A 103 14.09 -9.10 -3.07
CA ALA A 103 13.54 -9.80 -4.23
C ALA A 103 14.31 -9.49 -5.52
N LEU A 104 14.77 -8.25 -5.72
CA LEU A 104 15.61 -7.86 -6.86
C LEU A 104 16.97 -8.56 -6.82
N ILE A 105 17.61 -8.63 -5.64
CA ILE A 105 18.88 -9.35 -5.48
C ILE A 105 18.68 -10.83 -5.80
N GLU A 106 17.66 -11.48 -5.25
CA GLU A 106 17.37 -12.89 -5.56
C GLU A 106 17.10 -13.12 -7.05
N LEU A 107 16.30 -12.25 -7.67
CA LEU A 107 15.96 -12.38 -9.09
C LEU A 107 17.19 -12.16 -9.98
N SER A 108 18.04 -11.18 -9.65
CA SER A 108 19.31 -10.96 -10.35
C SER A 108 20.26 -12.15 -10.22
N GLN A 109 20.35 -12.78 -9.05
CA GLN A 109 21.16 -13.98 -8.84
C GLN A 109 20.63 -15.17 -9.63
N ARG A 110 19.31 -15.40 -9.60
CA ARG A 110 18.67 -16.47 -10.41
C ARG A 110 18.88 -16.24 -11.89
N LYS A 111 18.77 -14.99 -12.35
CA LYS A 111 19.05 -14.61 -13.73
C LYS A 111 20.50 -14.88 -14.10
N ALA A 112 21.46 -14.46 -13.27
CA ALA A 112 22.88 -14.73 -13.51
C ALA A 112 23.19 -16.23 -13.59
N GLN A 113 22.61 -17.05 -12.72
CA GLN A 113 22.74 -18.51 -12.79
C GLN A 113 22.10 -19.10 -14.06
N ALA A 114 20.94 -18.60 -14.48
CA ALA A 114 20.31 -19.04 -15.71
C ALA A 114 21.13 -18.65 -16.94
N ASP A 115 21.63 -17.42 -16.98
CA ASP A 115 22.46 -16.91 -18.07
C ASP A 115 23.80 -17.67 -18.13
N ALA A 116 24.40 -18.03 -17.00
CA ALA A 116 25.58 -18.89 -16.94
C ALA A 116 25.31 -20.29 -17.52
N ARG A 117 24.21 -20.94 -17.13
CA ARG A 117 23.79 -22.24 -17.71
C ARG A 117 23.58 -22.16 -19.21
N VAL A 118 22.97 -21.08 -19.71
CA VAL A 118 22.76 -20.86 -21.14
C VAL A 118 24.08 -20.61 -21.87
N ALA A 119 25.02 -19.87 -21.26
CA ALA A 119 26.34 -19.63 -21.84
C ALA A 119 27.16 -20.93 -21.95
N GLU A 120 27.17 -21.76 -20.91
CA GLU A 120 27.77 -23.10 -20.95
C GLU A 120 27.18 -23.95 -22.07
N TYR A 121 25.86 -23.93 -22.23
CA TYR A 121 25.17 -24.63 -23.30
C TYR A 121 25.57 -24.13 -24.69
N ARG A 122 25.62 -22.80 -24.89
CA ARG A 122 26.06 -22.20 -26.17
C ARG A 122 27.48 -22.62 -26.51
N ASN A 123 28.38 -22.63 -25.53
CA ASN A 123 29.75 -23.11 -25.71
C ASN A 123 29.78 -24.59 -26.10
N LEU A 124 28.89 -25.40 -25.52
CA LEU A 124 28.80 -26.82 -25.84
C LEU A 124 28.27 -27.06 -27.26
N LEU A 125 27.19 -26.37 -27.65
CA LEU A 125 26.67 -26.40 -29.01
C LEU A 125 27.72 -25.96 -30.04
N ALA A 126 28.51 -24.93 -29.74
CA ALA A 126 29.55 -24.46 -30.64
C ALA A 126 30.60 -25.55 -30.94
N ARG A 127 30.93 -26.41 -29.97
CA ARG A 127 31.84 -27.56 -30.17
C ARG A 127 31.23 -28.64 -31.05
N PHE A 128 29.92 -28.88 -30.94
CA PHE A 128 29.21 -29.84 -31.78
C PHE A 128 28.76 -29.27 -33.14
N LYS A 129 28.83 -27.95 -33.34
CA LYS A 129 28.33 -27.28 -34.55
C LYS A 129 28.91 -27.86 -35.83
N ALA A 130 30.21 -28.14 -35.88
CA ALA A 130 30.86 -28.74 -37.04
C ALA A 130 30.27 -30.12 -37.41
N LEU A 131 29.92 -30.93 -36.40
CA LEU A 131 29.35 -32.26 -36.59
C LEU A 131 27.84 -32.21 -36.91
N ILE A 132 27.12 -31.21 -36.39
CA ILE A 132 25.72 -30.93 -36.72
C ILE A 132 25.61 -30.46 -38.18
N ASP A 133 26.47 -29.53 -38.59
CA ASP A 133 26.50 -28.98 -39.95
C ASP A 133 26.90 -30.07 -40.97
N ALA A 134 27.70 -31.05 -40.56
CA ALA A 134 28.01 -32.27 -41.33
C ALA A 134 26.84 -33.27 -41.40
N GLY A 135 25.72 -33.01 -40.72
CA GLY A 135 24.51 -33.85 -40.74
C GLY A 135 24.61 -35.17 -39.96
N LYS A 136 25.72 -35.39 -39.24
CA LYS A 136 25.99 -36.66 -38.53
C LYS A 136 25.24 -36.80 -37.20
N LEU A 137 24.86 -35.68 -36.57
CA LEU A 137 24.20 -35.68 -35.26
C LEU A 137 23.19 -34.55 -35.11
N LYS A 138 22.19 -34.76 -34.24
CA LYS A 138 21.21 -33.75 -33.81
C LYS A 138 21.28 -33.59 -32.30
N VAL A 139 21.17 -32.36 -31.81
CA VAL A 139 21.18 -32.07 -30.37
C VAL A 139 19.83 -31.46 -29.99
N LYS A 140 19.18 -32.02 -28.95
CA LYS A 140 17.91 -31.53 -28.39
C LYS A 140 17.98 -31.44 -26.87
N ILE A 141 17.08 -30.66 -26.29
CA ILE A 141 16.90 -30.57 -24.84
C ILE A 141 15.62 -31.28 -24.48
N VAL A 142 15.71 -32.25 -23.57
CA VAL A 142 14.57 -32.97 -22.99
C VAL A 142 14.77 -32.99 -21.48
N ASP A 143 13.81 -32.47 -20.71
CA ASP A 143 13.83 -32.46 -19.24
C ASP A 143 15.13 -31.95 -18.59
N GLY A 144 15.70 -30.87 -19.14
CA GLY A 144 16.94 -30.28 -18.63
C GLY A 144 18.20 -31.11 -18.90
N ARG A 145 18.09 -32.20 -19.68
CA ARG A 145 19.20 -33.02 -20.15
C ARG A 145 19.44 -32.77 -21.64
N MET A 146 20.71 -32.68 -22.01
CA MET A 146 21.10 -32.59 -23.41
C MET A 146 21.09 -34.00 -24.01
N VAL A 147 20.23 -34.21 -25.01
CA VAL A 147 20.12 -35.48 -25.74
C VAL A 147 20.79 -35.30 -27.09
N VAL A 148 21.76 -36.15 -27.37
CA VAL A 148 22.43 -36.22 -28.66
C VAL A 148 21.84 -37.41 -29.41
N GLU A 149 21.22 -37.14 -30.56
CA GLU A 149 20.56 -38.11 -31.42
C GLU A 149 21.46 -38.36 -32.63
N LEU A 150 21.94 -39.61 -32.77
CA LEU A 150 22.68 -40.08 -33.93
C LEU A 150 21.75 -40.94 -34.79
N ALA A 151 21.83 -40.77 -36.12
CA ALA A 151 21.00 -41.55 -37.04
C ALA A 151 21.47 -43.02 -37.07
N THR A 152 20.54 -43.96 -36.92
CA THR A 152 20.80 -45.41 -36.94
C THR A 152 21.50 -45.87 -38.23
N ASP A 153 21.12 -45.28 -39.36
CA ASP A 153 21.68 -45.60 -40.69
C ASP A 153 23.17 -45.28 -40.81
N VAL A 154 23.70 -44.40 -39.96
CA VAL A 154 25.12 -44.06 -39.90
C VAL A 154 25.88 -45.05 -39.00
N LEU A 155 25.25 -45.54 -37.93
CA LEU A 155 25.89 -46.38 -36.91
C LEU A 155 25.95 -47.86 -37.31
N PHE A 156 24.92 -48.39 -37.96
CA PHE A 156 24.78 -49.81 -38.23
C PHE A 156 24.45 -50.07 -39.71
N SER A 157 25.08 -51.09 -40.30
CA SER A 157 24.64 -51.62 -41.60
C SER A 157 23.29 -52.34 -41.46
N SER A 158 22.40 -52.20 -42.44
CA SER A 158 21.06 -52.80 -42.43
C SER A 158 21.06 -54.28 -42.01
N GLY A 159 20.39 -54.60 -40.89
CA GLY A 159 20.24 -55.96 -40.37
C GLY A 159 21.42 -56.49 -39.53
N SER A 160 22.42 -55.67 -39.23
CA SER A 160 23.57 -56.02 -38.39
C SER A 160 23.57 -55.22 -37.10
N ALA A 161 23.98 -55.85 -35.99
CA ALA A 161 24.26 -55.17 -34.72
C ALA A 161 25.71 -54.67 -34.63
N ASN A 162 26.55 -55.01 -35.62
CA ASN A 162 27.94 -54.54 -35.68
C ASN A 162 28.00 -53.14 -36.28
N LEU A 163 28.90 -52.33 -35.71
CA LEU A 163 29.20 -50.99 -36.19
C LEU A 163 29.76 -51.01 -37.60
N SER A 164 29.28 -50.07 -38.43
CA SER A 164 29.88 -49.78 -39.72
C SER A 164 31.21 -49.02 -39.53
N LYS A 165 32.11 -49.06 -40.52
CA LYS A 165 33.36 -48.27 -40.47
C LYS A 165 33.10 -46.77 -40.34
N ASP A 166 32.03 -46.29 -40.97
CA ASP A 166 31.61 -44.89 -40.91
C ASP A 166 30.98 -44.55 -39.55
N GLY A 167 30.26 -45.50 -38.94
CA GLY A 167 29.69 -45.38 -37.60
C GLY A 167 30.76 -45.34 -36.50
N GLU A 168 31.81 -46.17 -36.63
CA GLU A 168 32.97 -46.15 -35.74
C GLU A 168 33.71 -44.81 -35.81
N ALA A 169 33.92 -44.27 -37.02
CA ALA A 169 34.53 -42.96 -37.20
C ALA A 169 33.67 -41.81 -36.60
N ALA A 170 32.35 -41.85 -36.80
CA ALA A 170 31.43 -40.87 -36.23
C ALA A 170 31.40 -40.92 -34.68
N LEU A 171 31.44 -42.13 -34.10
CA LEU A 171 31.55 -42.31 -32.65
C LEU A 171 32.89 -41.82 -32.10
N MET A 172 33.98 -42.02 -32.83
CA MET A 172 35.31 -41.52 -32.44
C MET A 172 35.33 -40.00 -32.39
N GLU A 173 34.77 -39.32 -33.40
CA GLU A 173 34.66 -37.85 -33.44
C GLU A 173 33.83 -37.33 -32.26
N VAL A 174 32.70 -37.99 -31.95
CA VAL A 174 31.87 -37.65 -30.79
C VAL A 174 32.62 -37.91 -29.48
N ALA A 175 33.33 -39.03 -29.35
CA ALA A 175 34.09 -39.38 -28.16
C ALA A 175 35.19 -38.36 -27.83
N VAL A 176 35.88 -37.82 -28.84
CA VAL A 176 36.89 -36.76 -28.65
C VAL A 176 36.25 -35.47 -28.11
N VAL A 177 35.09 -35.08 -28.63
CA VAL A 177 34.37 -33.89 -28.13
C VAL A 177 33.85 -34.12 -26.71
N LEU A 178 33.37 -35.33 -26.39
CA LEU A 178 32.90 -35.70 -25.05
C LEU A 178 34.04 -35.79 -24.03
N ALA A 179 35.23 -36.25 -24.43
CA ALA A 179 36.42 -36.28 -23.58
C ALA A 179 36.88 -34.89 -23.14
N GLY A 180 36.60 -33.85 -23.94
CA GLY A 180 36.89 -32.46 -23.62
C GLY A 180 35.92 -31.80 -22.63
N ILE A 181 35.00 -32.55 -22.02
CA ILE A 181 33.98 -32.04 -21.09
C ILE A 181 34.07 -32.80 -19.76
N PRO A 182 34.77 -32.25 -18.75
CA PRO A 182 34.90 -32.88 -17.45
C PRO A 182 33.58 -32.87 -16.66
N ASP A 183 33.47 -33.76 -15.66
CA ASP A 183 32.37 -33.85 -14.69
C ASP A 183 30.95 -34.09 -15.25
N ARG A 184 30.83 -34.88 -16.31
CA ARG A 184 29.51 -35.30 -16.84
C ARG A 184 29.30 -36.80 -16.80
N ARG A 185 28.07 -37.20 -16.46
CA ARG A 185 27.60 -38.58 -16.57
C ARG A 185 26.95 -38.77 -17.94
N PHE A 186 27.34 -39.82 -18.64
CA PHE A 186 26.78 -40.19 -19.93
C PHE A 186 25.84 -41.39 -19.75
N GLN A 187 24.66 -41.30 -20.37
CA GLN A 187 23.69 -42.39 -20.44
C GLN A 187 23.43 -42.67 -21.92
N ILE A 188 23.55 -43.93 -22.31
CA ILE A 188 23.37 -44.37 -23.69
C ILE A 188 22.04 -45.11 -23.75
N GLU A 189 21.14 -44.64 -24.60
CA GLU A 189 19.85 -45.28 -24.85
C GLU A 189 19.70 -45.60 -26.32
N ALA A 190 19.14 -46.78 -26.61
CA ALA A 190 18.79 -47.19 -27.97
C ALA A 190 17.27 -47.24 -28.07
N THR A 191 16.69 -46.37 -28.90
CA THR A 191 15.26 -46.42 -29.21
C THR A 191 15.04 -47.24 -30.48
N PRO A 192 14.40 -48.43 -30.41
CA PRO A 192 14.05 -49.16 -31.63
C PRO A 192 12.98 -48.39 -32.40
N THR A 193 13.29 -47.96 -33.63
CA THR A 193 12.31 -47.41 -34.55
C THR A 193 11.24 -48.47 -34.80
N THR A 194 10.08 -48.31 -34.18
CA THR A 194 8.97 -49.26 -34.32
C THR A 194 8.32 -49.05 -35.67
N THR A 195 8.87 -49.67 -36.71
CA THR A 195 8.17 -49.83 -37.99
C THR A 195 7.17 -50.96 -37.80
N ARG A 196 5.89 -50.63 -37.60
CA ARG A 196 4.79 -51.59 -37.48
C ARG A 196 4.66 -52.37 -38.79
N SER A 197 5.27 -53.56 -38.87
CA SER A 197 5.08 -54.50 -39.98
C SER A 197 3.63 -55.01 -39.95
N THR A 198 2.78 -54.41 -40.78
CA THR A 198 1.44 -54.93 -41.07
C THR A 198 1.57 -56.22 -41.87
N ARG A 199 1.73 -57.35 -41.18
CA ARG A 199 1.62 -58.68 -41.79
C ARG A 199 0.14 -58.98 -42.04
N ARG A 200 -0.39 -58.56 -43.19
CA ARG A 200 -1.74 -58.92 -43.67
C ARG A 200 -1.74 -60.42 -43.97
N SER A 201 -2.29 -61.21 -43.05
CA SER A 201 -2.54 -62.64 -43.23
C SER A 201 -3.74 -62.83 -44.16
N THR A 202 -3.50 -63.25 -45.41
CA THR A 202 -4.54 -63.77 -46.30
C THR A 202 -4.73 -65.26 -46.01
N ARG A 203 -5.86 -65.61 -45.37
CA ARG A 203 -6.28 -67.01 -45.16
C ARG A 203 -7.23 -67.42 -46.29
N PRO A 204 -6.93 -68.47 -47.08
CA PRO A 204 -7.86 -68.96 -48.08
C PRO A 204 -8.98 -69.79 -47.42
N THR A 205 -10.23 -69.47 -47.74
CA THR A 205 -11.43 -70.19 -47.30
C THR A 205 -11.62 -71.44 -48.16
N GLY A 206 -11.24 -72.61 -47.63
CA GLY A 206 -11.59 -73.91 -48.20
C GLY A 206 -12.93 -74.40 -47.66
N SER A 207 -13.92 -74.47 -48.53
CA SER A 207 -15.27 -75.01 -48.33
C SER A 207 -15.27 -76.55 -48.36
N SER A 208 -15.82 -77.21 -47.33
CA SER A 208 -16.20 -78.64 -47.39
C SER A 208 -17.73 -78.79 -47.33
N PRO A 209 -18.35 -79.56 -48.25
CA PRO A 209 -19.79 -79.73 -48.30
C PRO A 209 -20.28 -80.88 -47.40
N ARG A 210 -21.49 -80.71 -46.86
CA ARG A 210 -22.30 -81.74 -46.18
C ARG A 210 -22.76 -82.83 -47.16
N ARG A 211 -22.76 -84.09 -46.73
CA ARG A 211 -23.83 -85.09 -46.94
C ARG A 211 -23.50 -86.40 -46.22
N GLY A 212 -24.41 -86.87 -45.35
CA GLY A 212 -24.63 -88.31 -45.14
C GLY A 212 -25.71 -88.82 -46.11
N PRO A 213 -26.37 -89.97 -45.88
CA PRO A 213 -26.09 -91.07 -44.95
C PRO A 213 -25.90 -92.43 -45.68
N SER A 214 -25.87 -93.50 -44.90
CA SER A 214 -25.76 -94.92 -45.25
C SER A 214 -26.79 -95.47 -46.26
N SER A 215 -26.31 -96.48 -47.00
CA SER A 215 -27.00 -97.46 -47.86
C SER A 215 -27.30 -97.03 -49.29
#